data_AF-A0A1L8CLW2-F1
#
_entry.id   AF-A0A1L8CLW2-F1
#
_cell.length_a   1.000
_cell.length_b   1.000
_cell.length_c   1.000
_cell.angle_alpha   90.00
_cell.angle_beta   90.00
_cell.angle_gamma   90.00
#
_symmetry.space_group_name_H-M   'P 1'
#
loop_
_entity.id
_entity.type
_entity.pdbx_description
1 polymer ?
#
loop_
_entity_poly.entity_id
_entity_poly.type
_entity_poly.pdbx_seq_one_letter_code
_entity_poly.pdbx_strand_id
1 'polypeptide(L)'
;MNPWGKTVKKSLFAMTIAVMFALAAPVTTTEHVSFGYQKAQAAEAVDGMKRLKLIIRKLRDAMGSMKDFDELEKAGLSKKDVNRMRRAMEDKINQMMEDAIYAIRNI
;
A
#
# COMPACT_ATOMS: atom_id res chain seq x y z
N MET A 1 46.25 14.37 1.84
CA MET A 1 45.78 15.25 0.75
C MET A 1 45.94 14.49 -0.56
N ASN A 2 44.84 14.08 -1.20
CA ASN A 2 44.83 13.46 -2.52
C ASN A 2 44.67 14.54 -3.59
N PRO A 3 45.33 14.40 -4.74
CA PRO A 3 44.83 14.97 -5.97
C PRO A 3 44.78 13.94 -7.12
N TRP A 4 43.99 14.27 -8.15
CA TRP A 4 43.69 13.54 -9.41
C TRP A 4 42.49 12.59 -9.34
N GLY A 5 41.50 12.61 -10.23
CA GLY A 5 41.26 13.36 -11.47
C GLY A 5 39.92 12.86 -12.06
N LYS A 6 39.15 13.76 -12.69
CA LYS A 6 37.74 13.59 -13.07
C LYS A 6 37.51 12.70 -14.33
N THR A 7 36.22 12.36 -14.53
CA THR A 7 35.51 11.87 -15.76
C THR A 7 35.57 10.35 -16.01
N VAL A 8 34.49 9.61 -16.33
CA VAL A 8 33.46 9.80 -17.39
C VAL A 8 32.13 9.10 -17.00
N LYS A 9 30.99 9.78 -17.19
CA LYS A 9 29.63 9.19 -17.25
C LYS A 9 29.39 8.59 -18.65
N LYS A 10 28.88 7.35 -18.75
CA LYS A 10 28.09 6.76 -19.86
C LYS A 10 27.66 5.35 -19.42
N SER A 11 26.39 5.15 -19.02
CA SER A 11 25.31 4.64 -19.87
C SER A 11 25.69 3.37 -20.64
N LEU A 12 25.27 2.21 -20.13
CA LEU A 12 25.06 1.00 -20.92
C LEU A 12 23.89 0.20 -20.33
N PHE A 13 22.70 0.67 -20.70
CA PHE A 13 21.50 -0.13 -20.85
C PHE A 13 21.73 -1.04 -22.06
N ALA A 14 22.13 -2.31 -21.86
CA ALA A 14 21.98 -3.41 -22.82
C ALA A 14 22.81 -4.64 -22.41
N MET A 15 22.15 -5.67 -21.87
CA MET A 15 22.41 -7.10 -22.16
C MET A 15 21.40 -7.92 -21.34
N THR A 16 20.23 -8.22 -21.91
CA THR A 16 19.89 -9.55 -22.47
C THR A 16 19.83 -10.62 -21.37
N ILE A 17 18.66 -10.85 -20.77
CA ILE A 17 17.78 -11.98 -21.14
C ILE A 17 18.61 -13.25 -21.40
N ALA A 18 19.04 -13.90 -20.31
CA ALA A 18 19.46 -15.30 -20.32
C ALA A 18 18.33 -16.12 -19.71
N VAL A 19 17.42 -16.55 -20.58
CA VAL A 19 16.52 -17.69 -20.37
C VAL A 19 17.38 -18.92 -20.13
N MET A 20 17.18 -19.63 -19.01
CA MET A 20 17.24 -21.10 -18.83
C MET A 20 16.80 -21.36 -17.37
N PHE A 21 15.53 -21.59 -17.06
CA PHE A 21 14.85 -22.89 -17.18
C PHE A 21 15.74 -24.10 -16.88
N ALA A 22 16.35 -24.12 -15.70
CA ALA A 22 16.94 -25.32 -15.12
C ALA A 22 15.87 -26.08 -14.30
N LEU A 23 15.25 -27.05 -14.98
CA LEU A 23 14.91 -28.38 -14.50
C LEU A 23 14.15 -28.50 -13.16
N ALA A 24 12.86 -28.77 -13.32
CA ALA A 24 12.02 -29.42 -12.33
C ALA A 24 12.57 -30.80 -11.93
N ALA A 25 12.63 -31.04 -10.63
CA ALA A 25 12.48 -32.38 -10.05
C ALA A 25 11.62 -32.25 -8.78
N PRO A 26 10.46 -32.92 -8.68
CA PRO A 26 9.73 -33.00 -7.42
C PRO A 26 10.40 -34.05 -6.55
N VAL A 27 11.14 -33.62 -5.52
CA VAL A 27 11.58 -34.52 -4.46
C VAL A 27 10.43 -34.63 -3.46
N THR A 28 9.56 -35.62 -3.68
CA THR A 28 8.60 -36.10 -2.68
C THR A 28 9.37 -36.86 -1.60
N THR A 29 9.72 -36.17 -0.53
CA THR A 29 9.99 -36.81 0.77
C THR A 29 8.75 -36.68 1.63
N THR A 30 7.99 -37.77 1.68
CA THR A 30 6.97 -38.00 2.69
C THR A 30 7.66 -38.14 4.04
N GLU A 31 7.66 -37.08 4.84
CA GLU A 31 7.80 -37.20 6.27
C GLU A 31 6.63 -36.51 6.96
N HIS A 32 5.96 -37.30 7.77
CA HIS A 32 4.74 -37.04 8.46
C HIS A 32 4.98 -35.94 9.50
N VAL A 33 4.86 -34.68 9.11
CA VAL A 33 4.86 -33.58 10.08
C VAL A 33 3.43 -33.15 10.34
N SER A 34 2.90 -33.65 11.45
CA SER A 34 1.81 -33.01 12.18
C SER A 34 2.33 -31.67 12.73
N PHE A 35 2.61 -30.71 11.84
CA PHE A 35 2.93 -29.34 12.20
C PHE A 35 1.61 -28.64 12.50
N GLY A 36 1.40 -28.36 13.78
CA GLY A 36 0.21 -27.72 14.31
C GLY A 36 -0.18 -26.46 13.55
N TYR A 37 -1.33 -26.55 12.87
CA TYR A 37 -2.15 -25.41 12.48
C TYR A 37 -2.75 -24.74 13.72
N GLN A 38 -1.92 -24.15 14.58
CA GLN A 38 -2.43 -23.34 15.71
C GLN A 38 -1.66 -22.04 15.95
N LYS A 39 -0.61 -21.71 15.17
CA LYS A 39 0.13 -20.44 15.32
C LYS A 39 -0.15 -19.37 14.26
N ALA A 40 -0.85 -19.68 13.16
CA ALA A 40 -1.12 -18.70 12.11
C ALA A 40 -2.31 -17.77 12.40
N GLN A 41 -3.36 -18.25 13.08
CA GLN A 41 -4.59 -17.46 13.30
C GLN A 41 -4.38 -16.25 14.23
N ALA A 42 -3.48 -16.35 15.23
CA ALA A 42 -3.22 -15.22 16.13
C ALA A 42 -2.36 -14.12 15.49
N ALA A 43 -1.46 -14.47 14.58
CA ALA A 43 -0.61 -13.49 13.89
C ALA A 43 -1.40 -12.68 12.85
N GLU A 44 -2.30 -13.33 12.10
CA GLU A 44 -3.17 -12.64 11.14
C GLU A 44 -4.22 -11.75 11.82
N ALA A 45 -4.81 -12.19 12.95
CA ALA A 45 -5.75 -11.37 13.70
C ALA A 45 -5.12 -10.08 14.26
N VAL A 46 -3.85 -10.14 14.71
CA VAL A 46 -3.10 -8.96 15.18
C VAL A 46 -2.80 -7.99 14.03
N ASP A 47 -2.55 -8.50 12.82
CA ASP A 47 -2.32 -7.67 11.64
C ASP A 47 -3.61 -7.03 11.12
N GLY A 48 -4.72 -7.78 11.11
CA GLY A 48 -6.05 -7.28 10.77
C GLY A 48 -6.48 -6.10 11.65
N MET A 49 -6.26 -6.20 12.97
CA MET A 49 -6.58 -5.12 13.92
C MET A 49 -5.72 -3.86 13.68
N LYS A 50 -4.43 -4.01 13.36
CA LYS A 50 -3.56 -2.88 13.01
C LYS A 50 -4.02 -2.20 11.73
N ARG A 51 -4.39 -2.98 10.70
CA ARG A 51 -4.91 -2.47 9.44
C ARG A 51 -6.22 -1.71 9.65
N LEU A 52 -7.15 -2.26 10.43
CA LEU A 52 -8.40 -1.60 10.77
C LEU A 52 -8.17 -0.25 11.48
N LYS A 53 -7.29 -0.22 12.49
CA LYS A 53 -6.93 1.02 13.22
C LYS A 53 -6.37 2.09 12.26
N LEU A 54 -5.55 1.67 11.30
CA LEU A 54 -4.97 2.57 10.30
C LEU A 54 -6.04 3.11 9.34
N ILE A 55 -6.97 2.27 8.88
CA ILE A 55 -8.07 2.70 8.02
C ILE A 55 -8.96 3.72 8.74
N ILE A 56 -9.34 3.45 9.99
CA ILE A 56 -10.15 4.37 10.82
C ILE A 56 -9.44 5.72 10.99
N ARG A 57 -8.12 5.71 11.22
CA ARG A 57 -7.34 6.95 11.33
C ARG A 57 -7.37 7.75 10.02
N LYS A 58 -7.13 7.09 8.88
CA LYS A 58 -7.18 7.75 7.57
C LYS A 58 -8.56 8.29 7.23
N LEU A 59 -9.64 7.59 7.61
CA LEU A 59 -11.01 8.07 7.47
C LEU A 59 -11.23 9.37 8.26
N ARG A 60 -10.74 9.43 9.51
CA ARG A 60 -10.81 10.65 10.32
C ARG A 60 -10.07 11.81 9.66
N ASP A 61 -8.85 11.56 9.18
CA ASP A 61 -8.02 12.58 8.54
C ASP A 61 -8.69 13.09 7.26
N ALA A 62 -9.25 12.20 6.43
CA ALA A 62 -9.98 12.56 5.21
C ALA A 62 -11.25 13.40 5.49
N MET A 63 -11.99 13.09 6.55
CA MET A 63 -13.11 13.93 7.01
C MET A 63 -12.64 15.30 7.52
N GLY A 64 -11.42 15.40 8.06
CA GLY A 64 -10.79 16.66 8.40
C GLY A 64 -10.53 17.51 7.14
N SER A 65 -9.91 16.93 6.12
CA SER A 65 -9.60 17.60 4.86
C SER A 65 -10.83 18.15 4.13
N MET A 66 -12.01 17.57 4.35
CA MET A 66 -13.26 18.10 3.80
C MET A 66 -13.62 19.49 4.33
N LYS A 67 -13.22 19.82 5.57
CA LYS A 67 -13.40 21.16 6.15
C LYS A 67 -12.38 22.14 5.57
N ASP A 68 -11.15 21.68 5.34
CA ASP A 68 -10.09 22.49 4.74
C ASP A 68 -10.48 22.96 3.33
N PHE A 69 -11.31 22.20 2.60
CA PHE A 69 -11.83 22.61 1.30
C PHE A 69 -12.74 23.84 1.36
N ASP A 70 -13.49 24.03 2.45
CA ASP A 70 -14.28 25.25 2.67
C ASP A 70 -13.36 26.46 2.93
N GLU A 71 -12.22 26.23 3.59
CA GLU A 71 -11.20 27.25 3.81
C GLU A 71 -10.50 27.62 2.49
N LEU A 72 -10.25 26.66 1.61
CA LEU A 72 -9.70 26.91 0.28
C LEU A 72 -10.64 27.73 -0.60
N GLU A 73 -11.96 27.49 -0.55
CA GLU A 73 -12.94 28.33 -1.25
C GLU A 73 -12.91 29.77 -0.74
N LYS A 74 -12.83 29.96 0.58
CA LYS A 74 -12.67 31.29 1.21
C LYS A 74 -11.35 31.96 0.85
N ALA A 75 -10.28 31.18 0.67
CA ALA A 75 -8.97 31.65 0.23
C ALA A 75 -8.91 31.99 -1.27
N GLY A 76 -10.00 31.80 -2.01
CA GLY A 76 -10.13 32.20 -3.42
C GLY A 76 -9.98 31.06 -4.42
N LEU A 77 -9.96 29.80 -4.00
CA LEU A 77 -10.01 28.67 -4.92
C LEU A 77 -11.38 28.61 -5.60
N SER A 78 -11.39 28.25 -6.89
CA SER A 78 -12.65 28.22 -7.64
C SER A 78 -13.59 27.16 -7.07
N LYS A 79 -14.87 27.52 -6.89
CA LYS A 79 -15.91 26.60 -6.38
C LYS A 79 -16.01 25.31 -7.21
N LYS A 80 -15.76 25.40 -8.52
CA LYS A 80 -15.74 24.25 -9.42
C LYS A 80 -14.63 23.26 -9.03
N ASP A 81 -13.44 23.76 -8.74
CA ASP A 81 -12.29 22.93 -8.39
C ASP A 81 -12.43 22.36 -6.97
N VAL A 82 -12.90 23.18 -6.02
CA VAL A 82 -13.24 22.74 -4.66
C VAL A 82 -14.27 21.61 -4.71
N ASN A 83 -15.33 21.74 -5.52
CA ASN A 83 -16.34 20.69 -5.66
C ASN A 83 -15.79 19.40 -6.29
N ARG A 84 -14.83 19.49 -7.23
CA ARG A 84 -14.16 18.31 -7.77
C ARG A 84 -13.35 17.60 -6.69
N MET A 85 -12.61 18.35 -5.89
CA MET A 85 -11.83 17.81 -4.76
C MET A 85 -12.74 17.17 -3.71
N ARG A 86 -13.86 17.83 -3.39
CA ARG A 86 -14.87 17.32 -2.46
C ARG A 86 -15.42 15.97 -2.91
N ARG A 87 -15.85 15.86 -4.18
CA ARG A 87 -16.34 14.59 -4.75
C ARG A 87 -15.29 13.49 -4.74
N ALA A 88 -14.06 13.79 -5.16
CA ALA A 88 -12.97 12.82 -5.14
C ALA A 88 -12.65 12.34 -3.72
N MET A 89 -12.77 13.21 -2.72
CA MET A 89 -12.58 12.85 -1.32
C MET A 89 -13.75 12.02 -0.78
N GLU A 90 -14.99 12.35 -1.13
CA GLU A 90 -16.17 11.54 -0.80
C GLU A 90 -16.03 10.12 -1.37
N ASP A 91 -15.64 9.99 -2.63
CA ASP A 91 -15.37 8.69 -3.26
C ASP A 91 -14.27 7.94 -2.50
N LYS A 92 -13.23 8.64 -2.05
CA LYS A 92 -12.14 8.03 -1.29
C LYS A 92 -12.58 7.57 0.10
N ILE A 93 -13.41 8.36 0.78
CA ILE A 93 -14.00 8.00 2.08
C ILE A 93 -14.86 6.74 1.91
N ASN A 94 -15.69 6.69 0.88
CA ASN A 94 -16.52 5.52 0.59
C ASN A 94 -15.67 4.26 0.34
N GLN A 95 -14.60 4.37 -0.46
CA GLN A 95 -13.67 3.25 -0.67
C GLN A 95 -13.02 2.78 0.64
N MET A 96 -12.54 3.71 1.47
CA MET A 96 -11.92 3.35 2.75
C MET A 96 -12.93 2.76 3.74
N MET A 97 -14.19 3.15 3.67
CA MET A 97 -15.26 2.57 4.48
C MET A 97 -15.53 1.11 4.06
N GLU A 98 -15.61 0.83 2.77
CA GLU A 98 -15.73 -0.54 2.26
C GLU A 98 -14.51 -1.40 2.64
N ASP A 99 -13.30 -0.86 2.52
CA ASP A 99 -12.07 -1.54 2.96
C ASP A 99 -12.09 -1.86 4.46
N ALA A 100 -12.64 -0.96 5.28
CA ALA A 100 -12.79 -1.17 6.72
C ALA A 100 -13.79 -2.28 7.02
N ILE A 101 -14.94 -2.29 6.34
CA ILE A 101 -15.97 -3.33 6.47
C ILE A 101 -15.38 -4.69 6.06
N TYR A 102 -14.66 -4.75 4.96
CA TYR A 102 -13.99 -5.96 4.51
C TYR A 102 -12.95 -6.45 5.53
N ALA A 103 -12.14 -5.53 6.08
CA ALA A 103 -11.18 -5.87 7.11
C ALA A 103 -11.88 -6.44 8.37
N ILE A 104 -13.01 -5.86 8.81
CA ILE A 104 -13.79 -6.38 9.95
C ILE A 104 -14.38 -7.76 9.68
N ARG A 105 -14.91 -8.00 8.47
CA ARG A 105 -15.51 -9.28 8.09
C ARG A 105 -14.49 -10.41 7.97
N ASN A 106 -13.22 -10.07 7.76
CA ASN A 106 -12.12 -11.00 7.55
C ASN A 106 -11.16 -11.04 8.76
N ILE A 107 -11.58 -10.49 9.90
CA ILE A 107 -11.00 -10.71 11.24
C ILE A 107 -11.78 -11.86 11.90
#